data_AF-F3AFY4-F1
#
_entry.id   AF-F3AFY4-F1
#
_cell.length_a   1.000
_cell.length_b   1.000
_cell.length_c   1.000
_cell.angle_alpha   90.00
_cell.angle_beta   90.00
_cell.angle_gamma   90.00
#
_symmetry.space_group_name_H-M   'P 1'
#
loop_
_entity.id
_entity.type
_entity.pdbx_description
1 polymer ?
#
loop_
_entity_poly.entity_id
_entity_poly.type
_entity_poly.pdbx_seq_one_letter_code
_entity_poly.pdbx_strand_id
1 'polypeptide(L)'
;MVKYLIELKMADKNLAISEEMEKIIAQCTQEANETTVSIRNKRLFTLEKRIDEYTLVVGIQSKTAINPTRTLSTLTRAVSRNARMTEILSNGNHIINGCIFNSRLLSEEGSQILHLSDPAIVSEIVNIFFGNEFTPKEKEIVESTATEIRELVLSYKNTLANLK
;
A
#
# COMPACT_ATOMS: atom_id res chain seq x y z
N MET A 1 -9.75 -7.18 -0.57
CA MET A 1 -8.83 -6.84 -1.68
C MET A 1 -7.88 -5.81 -1.10
N VAL A 2 -6.58 -6.00 -1.23
CA VAL A 2 -5.59 -5.10 -0.60
C VAL A 2 -5.34 -3.93 -1.55
N LYS A 3 -5.41 -2.70 -1.06
CA LYS A 3 -5.12 -1.47 -1.80
C LYS A 3 -3.85 -0.83 -1.24
N TYR A 4 -2.96 -0.40 -2.13
CA TYR A 4 -1.74 0.32 -1.80
C TYR A 4 -1.80 1.67 -2.49
N LEU A 5 -1.52 2.74 -1.75
CA LEU A 5 -1.27 4.07 -2.32
C LEU A 5 0.22 4.34 -2.28
N ILE A 6 0.77 4.71 -3.43
CA ILE A 6 2.21 4.87 -3.62
C ILE A 6 2.46 6.28 -4.13
N GLU A 7 3.32 7.01 -3.43
CA GLU A 7 3.92 8.24 -3.93
C GLU A 7 4.88 7.87 -5.07
N LEU A 8 4.72 8.52 -6.21
CA LEU A 8 5.55 8.35 -7.40
C LEU A 8 6.17 9.70 -7.77
N LYS A 9 7.51 9.74 -7.77
CA LYS A 9 8.31 10.88 -8.20
C LYS A 9 9.26 10.43 -9.30
N MET A 10 9.75 11.36 -10.11
CA MET A 10 10.84 11.06 -11.04
C MET A 10 12.11 10.71 -10.26
N ALA A 11 12.94 9.81 -10.80
CA ALA A 11 14.22 9.49 -10.20
C ALA A 11 15.18 10.68 -10.29
N ASP A 12 15.12 11.43 -11.39
CA ASP A 12 15.69 12.77 -11.46
C ASP A 12 14.83 13.75 -10.65
N LYS A 13 15.38 14.26 -9.56
CA LYS A 13 14.70 15.19 -8.64
C LYS A 13 14.41 16.55 -9.26
N ASN A 14 15.10 16.90 -10.34
CA ASN A 14 14.94 18.19 -11.01
C ASN A 14 13.90 18.13 -12.14
N LEU A 15 13.43 16.93 -12.49
CA LEU A 15 12.44 16.76 -13.55
C LEU A 15 11.02 16.86 -12.98
N ALA A 16 10.35 17.98 -13.26
CA ALA A 16 8.92 18.11 -13.04
C ALA A 16 8.14 17.20 -14.00
N ILE A 17 7.04 16.65 -13.52
CA ILE A 17 6.12 15.80 -14.29
C ILE A 17 5.21 16.72 -15.09
N SER A 18 5.43 16.82 -16.39
CA SER A 18 4.54 17.61 -17.27
C SER A 18 3.16 16.94 -17.39
N GLU A 19 2.15 17.70 -17.84
CA GLU A 19 0.83 17.12 -18.14
C GLU A 19 0.90 16.00 -19.21
N GLU A 20 1.85 16.12 -20.14
CA GLU A 20 2.10 15.08 -21.14
C GLU A 20 2.62 13.79 -20.47
N MET A 21 3.61 13.92 -19.59
CA MET A 21 4.14 12.80 -18.83
C MET A 21 3.08 12.14 -17.95
N GLU A 22 2.23 12.94 -17.30
CA GLU A 22 1.11 12.44 -16.49
C GLU A 22 0.13 11.62 -17.34
N LYS A 23 -0.26 12.12 -18.52
CA LYS A 23 -1.11 11.38 -19.47
C LYS A 23 -0.48 10.07 -19.93
N ILE A 24 0.82 10.09 -20.24
CA ILE A 24 1.55 8.88 -20.63
C ILE A 24 1.58 7.88 -19.46
N ILE A 25 1.87 8.34 -18.24
CA ILE A 25 1.87 7.49 -17.04
C ILE A 25 0.48 6.88 -16.84
N ALA A 26 -0.59 7.66 -16.98
CA ALA A 26 -1.97 7.17 -16.90
C ALA A 26 -2.24 6.08 -17.95
N GLN A 27 -1.81 6.26 -19.20
CA GLN A 27 -1.91 5.23 -20.23
C GLN A 27 -1.10 3.98 -19.86
N CYS A 28 0.12 4.14 -19.36
CA CYS A 28 0.95 3.03 -18.92
C CYS A 28 0.36 2.26 -17.73
N THR A 29 -0.48 2.88 -16.88
CA THR A 29 -1.24 2.14 -15.86
C THR A 29 -2.24 1.18 -16.50
N GLN A 30 -2.90 1.58 -17.60
CA GLN A 30 -3.81 0.69 -18.34
C GLN A 30 -3.05 -0.47 -18.99
N GLU A 31 -1.92 -0.19 -19.64
CA GLU A 31 -1.07 -1.25 -20.20
C GLU A 31 -0.55 -2.21 -19.12
N ALA A 32 -0.23 -1.70 -17.93
CA ALA A 32 0.20 -2.53 -16.81
C ALA A 32 -0.92 -3.48 -16.34
N ASN A 33 -2.19 -3.06 -16.43
CA ASN A 33 -3.38 -3.86 -16.09
C ASN A 33 -3.59 -5.03 -17.05
N GLU A 34 -3.23 -4.86 -18.32
CA GLU A 34 -3.40 -5.85 -19.38
C GLU A 34 -2.32 -6.95 -19.35
N THR A 35 -1.26 -6.78 -18.57
CA THR A 35 -0.20 -7.80 -18.49
C THR A 35 -0.74 -9.12 -17.92
N THR A 36 -0.22 -10.25 -18.42
CA THR A 36 -0.61 -11.60 -17.96
C THR A 36 -0.48 -11.75 -16.44
N VAL A 37 0.55 -11.15 -15.84
CA VAL A 37 0.79 -11.18 -14.39
C VAL A 37 -0.28 -10.40 -13.64
N SER A 38 -0.68 -9.22 -14.13
CA SER A 38 -1.74 -8.43 -13.53
C SER A 38 -3.09 -9.13 -13.60
N ILE A 39 -3.45 -9.65 -14.78
CA ILE A 39 -4.71 -10.40 -14.98
C ILE A 39 -4.78 -11.63 -14.05
N ARG A 40 -3.70 -12.44 -14.02
CA ARG A 40 -3.62 -13.66 -13.19
C ARG A 40 -3.75 -13.36 -11.70
N ASN A 41 -3.09 -12.30 -11.23
CA ASN A 41 -3.07 -11.93 -9.81
C ASN A 41 -4.17 -10.93 -9.42
N LYS A 42 -5.12 -10.64 -10.34
CA LYS A 42 -6.20 -9.66 -10.16
C LYS A 42 -5.64 -8.32 -9.63
N ARG A 43 -4.60 -7.82 -10.30
CA ARG A 43 -3.97 -6.54 -9.98
C ARG A 43 -4.57 -5.44 -10.83
N LEU A 44 -4.78 -4.28 -10.22
CA LEU A 44 -5.22 -3.07 -10.89
C LEU A 44 -4.32 -1.91 -10.48
N PHE A 45 -3.69 -1.28 -11.45
CA PHE A 45 -2.92 -0.05 -11.36
C PHE A 45 -3.81 1.12 -11.78
N THR A 46 -3.76 2.20 -11.01
CA THR A 46 -4.54 3.41 -11.24
C THR A 46 -3.69 4.64 -10.97
N LEU A 47 -3.86 5.70 -11.76
CA LEU A 47 -3.38 7.03 -11.39
C LEU A 47 -4.47 7.70 -10.56
N GLU A 48 -4.24 7.92 -9.27
CA GLU A 48 -5.28 8.37 -8.33
C GLU A 48 -5.38 9.91 -8.33
N LYS A 49 -4.26 10.60 -8.17
CA LYS A 49 -4.19 12.07 -8.18
C LYS A 49 -2.76 12.58 -8.35
N ARG A 50 -2.65 13.84 -8.74
CA ARG A 50 -1.42 14.65 -8.65
C ARG A 50 -1.44 15.48 -7.37
N ILE A 51 -0.34 15.47 -6.63
CA ILE A 51 -0.18 16.28 -5.40
C ILE A 51 0.43 17.64 -5.76
N ASP A 52 1.50 17.61 -6.54
CA ASP A 52 2.25 18.80 -6.98
C ASP A 52 2.91 18.52 -8.34
N GLU A 53 3.83 19.38 -8.77
CA GLU A 53 4.49 19.24 -10.07
C GLU A 53 5.54 18.13 -10.14
N TYR A 54 5.95 17.54 -9.01
CA TYR A 54 6.93 16.46 -8.94
C TYR A 54 6.33 15.13 -8.48
N THR A 55 5.10 15.15 -7.96
CA THR A 55 4.53 14.06 -7.18
C THR A 55 3.18 13.61 -7.69
N LEU A 56 3.11 12.35 -8.12
CA LEU A 56 1.88 11.63 -8.42
C LEU A 56 1.56 10.60 -7.33
N VAL A 57 0.29 10.25 -7.20
CA VAL A 57 -0.17 9.11 -6.39
C VAL A 57 -0.70 8.04 -7.32
N VAL A 58 -0.10 6.85 -7.21
CA VAL A 58 -0.52 5.66 -7.94
C VAL A 58 -1.14 4.66 -6.97
N GLY A 59 -2.28 4.11 -7.36
CA GLY A 59 -2.94 3.01 -6.68
C GLY A 59 -2.49 1.67 -7.25
N ILE A 60 -2.29 0.69 -6.37
CA ILE A 60 -2.24 -0.73 -6.75
C ILE A 60 -3.28 -1.45 -5.91
N GLN A 61 -4.22 -2.13 -6.56
CA GLN A 61 -5.10 -3.09 -5.89
C GLN A 61 -4.65 -4.51 -6.23
N SER A 62 -4.73 -5.43 -5.28
CA SER A 62 -4.45 -6.85 -5.51
C SER A 62 -5.34 -7.76 -4.66
N LYS A 63 -5.58 -8.98 -5.14
CA LYS A 63 -6.33 -10.00 -4.38
C LYS A 63 -5.62 -10.38 -3.07
N THR A 64 -4.30 -10.47 -3.09
CA THR A 64 -3.47 -10.89 -1.96
C THR A 64 -2.47 -9.81 -1.58
N ALA A 65 -1.88 -9.92 -0.39
CA ALA A 65 -0.76 -9.07 -0.01
C ALA A 65 0.40 -9.20 -1.01
N ILE A 66 1.05 -8.09 -1.33
CA ILE A 66 2.15 -8.00 -2.29
C ILE A 66 3.20 -7.03 -1.76
N ASN A 67 4.42 -7.12 -2.29
CA ASN A 67 5.37 -6.02 -2.15
C ASN A 67 5.02 -4.94 -3.21
N PRO A 68 4.52 -3.76 -2.81
CA PRO A 68 4.05 -2.74 -3.74
C PRO A 68 5.18 -2.16 -4.60
N THR A 69 6.34 -1.90 -4.00
CA THR A 69 7.53 -1.36 -4.69
C THR A 69 8.04 -2.33 -5.77
N ARG A 70 8.11 -3.63 -5.48
CA ARG A 70 8.48 -4.65 -6.48
C ARG A 70 7.42 -4.73 -7.58
N THR A 71 6.15 -4.59 -7.24
CA THR A 71 5.03 -4.69 -8.19
C THR A 71 4.97 -3.48 -9.13
N LEU A 72 5.45 -2.32 -8.67
CA LEU A 72 5.59 -1.10 -9.48
C LEU A 72 6.56 -1.27 -10.68
N SER A 73 7.41 -2.30 -10.66
CA SER A 73 8.25 -2.64 -11.82
C SER A 73 7.44 -2.93 -13.09
N THR A 74 6.20 -3.42 -12.97
CA THR A 74 5.30 -3.60 -14.12
C THR A 74 4.96 -2.27 -14.78
N LEU A 75 4.60 -1.26 -13.98
CA LEU A 75 4.33 0.10 -14.46
C LEU A 75 5.60 0.73 -15.03
N THR A 76 6.73 0.62 -14.31
CA THR A 76 8.02 1.17 -14.76
C THR A 76 8.39 0.63 -16.14
N ARG A 77 8.20 -0.67 -16.38
CA ARG A 77 8.46 -1.29 -17.69
C ARG A 77 7.53 -0.81 -18.79
N ALA A 78 6.24 -0.56 -18.49
CA ALA A 78 5.32 0.02 -19.46
C ALA A 78 5.79 1.43 -19.85
N VAL A 79 6.15 2.24 -18.87
CA VAL A 79 6.70 3.59 -19.06
C VAL A 79 7.99 3.57 -19.88
N SER A 80 8.93 2.65 -19.60
CA SER A 80 10.18 2.52 -20.38
C SER A 80 9.97 2.09 -21.84
N ARG A 81 8.85 1.44 -22.17
CA ARG A 81 8.52 1.02 -23.54
C ARG A 81 7.75 2.09 -24.31
N ASN A 82 7.20 3.09 -23.63
CA ASN A 82 6.49 4.16 -24.29
C ASN A 82 7.50 5.07 -25.01
N ALA A 83 7.45 5.08 -26.35
CA ALA A 83 8.43 5.78 -27.18
C ALA A 83 8.52 7.28 -26.84
N ARG A 84 7.38 7.92 -26.55
CA ARG A 84 7.33 9.35 -26.24
C ARG A 84 7.93 9.66 -24.88
N MET A 85 7.63 8.86 -23.86
CA MET A 85 8.29 9.00 -22.56
C MET A 85 9.79 8.80 -22.68
N THR A 86 10.23 7.76 -23.40
CA THR A 86 11.66 7.48 -23.59
C THR A 86 12.37 8.63 -24.29
N GLU A 87 11.75 9.28 -25.26
CA GLU A 87 12.27 10.49 -25.89
C GLU A 87 12.45 11.64 -24.88
N ILE A 88 11.41 11.93 -24.07
CA ILE A 88 11.47 12.97 -23.02
C ILE A 88 12.62 12.68 -22.04
N LEU A 89 12.73 11.45 -21.56
CA LEU A 89 13.73 11.05 -20.57
C LEU A 89 15.16 11.03 -21.15
N SER A 90 15.31 10.62 -22.41
CA SER A 90 16.63 10.51 -23.05
C SER A 90 17.18 11.86 -23.46
N ASN A 91 16.33 12.77 -23.96
CA ASN A 91 16.76 14.10 -24.41
C ASN A 91 17.33 14.96 -23.27
N GLY A 92 16.91 14.71 -22.02
CA GLY A 92 17.43 15.41 -20.85
C GLY A 92 18.29 14.57 -19.91
N ASN A 93 18.67 13.35 -20.31
CA ASN A 93 19.44 12.40 -19.49
C ASN A 93 18.82 12.17 -18.08
N HIS A 94 17.49 12.06 -18.02
CA HIS A 94 16.72 11.99 -16.78
C HIS A 94 16.55 10.55 -16.24
N ILE A 95 17.30 9.58 -16.79
CA ILE A 95 17.34 8.20 -16.30
C ILE A 95 18.52 8.07 -15.34
N ILE A 96 18.23 8.00 -14.04
CA ILE A 96 19.26 8.00 -13.00
C ILE A 96 19.55 6.57 -12.57
N ASN A 97 20.76 6.06 -12.85
CA ASN A 97 21.18 4.69 -12.52
C ASN A 97 20.22 3.61 -13.03
N GLY A 98 19.62 3.82 -14.21
CA GLY A 98 18.61 2.91 -14.78
C GLY A 98 17.22 3.02 -14.14
N CYS A 99 17.00 3.96 -13.23
CA CYS A 99 15.71 4.22 -12.60
C CYS A 99 15.00 5.41 -13.26
N ILE A 100 13.70 5.25 -13.51
CA ILE A 100 12.81 6.31 -14.00
C ILE A 100 12.04 6.95 -12.85
N PHE A 101 11.65 6.15 -11.85
CA PHE A 101 10.87 6.60 -10.71
C PHE A 101 11.60 6.35 -9.39
N ASN A 102 11.32 7.23 -8.44
CA ASN A 102 11.48 6.98 -7.02
C ASN A 102 10.08 6.84 -6.41
N SER A 103 9.89 5.87 -5.53
CA SER A 103 8.57 5.53 -5.01
C SER A 103 8.58 5.29 -3.50
N ARG A 104 7.52 5.73 -2.82
CA ARG A 104 7.33 5.52 -1.39
C ARG A 104 5.90 5.04 -1.11
N LEU A 105 5.75 4.02 -0.26
CA LEU A 105 4.44 3.58 0.20
C LEU A 105 3.82 4.66 1.11
N LEU A 106 2.61 5.11 0.78
CA LEU A 106 1.83 6.07 1.57
C LEU A 106 0.87 5.35 2.51
N SER A 107 0.11 4.39 1.98
CA SER A 107 -0.84 3.61 2.77
C SER A 107 -1.04 2.22 2.20
N GLU A 108 -1.45 1.32 3.09
CA GLU A 108 -1.87 -0.04 2.80
C GLU A 108 -3.22 -0.28 3.48
N GLU A 109 -4.25 -0.60 2.70
CA GLU A 109 -5.62 -0.82 3.16
C GLU A 109 -6.06 -2.24 2.83
N GLY A 110 -6.73 -2.90 3.77
CA GLY A 110 -7.33 -4.21 3.54
C GLY A 110 -6.35 -5.38 3.54
N SER A 111 -5.12 -5.19 4.03
CA SER A 111 -4.24 -6.31 4.38
C SER A 111 -4.64 -6.91 5.73
N GLN A 112 -4.51 -8.23 5.86
CA GLN A 112 -4.67 -8.89 7.13
C GLN A 112 -3.35 -8.78 7.90
N ILE A 113 -3.42 -8.35 9.15
CA ILE A 113 -2.27 -8.38 10.05
C ILE A 113 -1.98 -9.85 10.39
N LEU A 114 -1.01 -10.46 9.71
CA LEU A 114 -0.62 -11.85 9.92
C LEU A 114 0.31 -12.04 11.12
N HIS A 115 0.99 -10.97 11.54
CA HIS A 115 1.93 -11.01 12.64
C HIS A 115 2.00 -9.64 13.33
N LEU A 116 1.88 -9.64 14.66
CA LEU A 116 2.21 -8.54 15.56
C LEU A 116 3.22 -9.09 16.56
N SER A 117 4.24 -8.30 16.93
CA SER A 117 5.13 -8.67 18.02
C SER A 117 4.38 -8.67 19.35
N ASP A 118 4.74 -9.54 20.30
CA ASP A 118 4.08 -9.61 21.62
C ASP A 118 3.91 -8.23 22.31
N PRO A 119 4.90 -7.31 22.32
CA PRO A 119 4.71 -5.99 22.92
C PRO A 119 3.63 -5.15 22.22
N ALA A 120 3.52 -5.26 20.90
CA ALA A 120 2.49 -4.58 20.12
C ALA A 120 1.10 -5.17 20.39
N ILE A 121 0.99 -6.50 20.52
CA ILE A 121 -0.25 -7.17 20.92
C ILE A 121 -0.67 -6.69 22.32
N VAL A 122 0.24 -6.67 23.29
CA VAL A 122 -0.06 -6.20 24.65
C VAL A 122 -0.48 -4.73 24.64
N SER A 123 0.20 -3.88 23.88
CA SER A 123 -0.18 -2.47 23.73
C SER A 123 -1.60 -2.32 23.18
N GLU A 124 -1.97 -3.14 22.21
CA GLU A 124 -3.32 -3.11 21.62
C GLU A 124 -4.38 -3.61 22.62
N ILE A 125 -4.09 -4.67 23.38
CA ILE A 125 -4.97 -5.14 24.45
C ILE A 125 -5.18 -4.03 25.49
N VAL A 126 -4.12 -3.33 25.90
CA VAL A 126 -4.23 -2.19 26.81
C VAL A 126 -5.13 -1.10 26.21
N ASN A 127 -4.95 -0.78 24.93
CA ASN A 127 -5.79 0.21 24.25
C ASN A 127 -7.27 -0.22 24.20
N ILE A 128 -7.56 -1.49 23.93
CA ILE A 128 -8.92 -2.04 23.92
C ILE A 128 -9.62 -1.84 25.28
N PHE A 129 -8.92 -2.03 26.40
CA PHE A 129 -9.53 -1.92 27.73
C PHE A 129 -9.52 -0.50 28.32
N PHE A 130 -8.55 0.32 27.95
CA PHE A 130 -8.27 1.60 28.62
C PHE A 130 -8.21 2.81 27.68
N GLY A 131 -8.39 2.60 26.37
CA GLY A 131 -8.46 3.66 25.37
C GLY A 131 -9.77 4.45 25.48
N ASN A 132 -9.67 5.77 25.28
CA ASN A 132 -10.81 6.68 25.41
C ASN A 132 -11.22 7.34 24.08
N GLU A 133 -10.45 7.11 23.02
CA GLU A 133 -10.61 7.77 21.72
C GLU A 133 -11.10 6.78 20.65
N PHE A 134 -12.33 6.29 20.83
CA PHE A 134 -12.99 5.43 19.85
C PHE A 134 -14.21 6.13 19.24
N THR A 135 -14.33 6.05 17.92
CA THR A 135 -15.55 6.43 17.21
C THR A 135 -16.70 5.46 17.57
N PRO A 136 -17.97 5.84 17.35
CA PRO A 136 -19.11 4.98 17.68
C PRO A 136 -19.06 3.59 17.04
N LYS A 137 -18.55 3.48 15.81
CA LYS A 137 -18.38 2.19 15.11
C LYS A 137 -17.26 1.34 15.70
N GLU A 138 -16.18 1.99 16.14
CA GLU A 138 -15.05 1.29 16.78
C GLU A 138 -15.42 0.79 18.16
N LYS A 139 -16.25 1.54 18.91
CA LYS A 139 -16.70 1.13 20.25
C LYS A 139 -17.38 -0.23 20.27
N GLU A 140 -18.28 -0.50 19.32
CA GLU A 140 -18.95 -1.80 19.23
C GLU A 140 -17.95 -2.94 19.02
N ILE A 141 -16.97 -2.74 18.14
CA ILE A 141 -15.91 -3.71 17.87
C ILE A 141 -15.04 -3.90 19.13
N VAL A 142 -14.60 -2.81 19.75
CA VAL A 142 -13.77 -2.81 20.96
C VAL A 142 -14.48 -3.52 22.11
N GLU A 143 -15.77 -3.27 22.33
CA GLU A 143 -16.56 -3.91 23.38
C GLU A 143 -16.72 -5.41 23.16
N SER A 144 -17.00 -5.84 21.92
CA SER A 144 -17.07 -7.25 21.55
C SER A 144 -15.73 -7.95 21.78
N THR A 145 -14.64 -7.38 21.27
CA THR A 145 -13.29 -7.93 21.42
C THR A 145 -12.84 -7.95 22.89
N ALA A 146 -13.13 -6.91 23.67
CA ALA A 146 -12.84 -6.88 25.11
C ALA A 146 -13.55 -8.02 25.86
N THR A 147 -14.75 -8.37 25.45
CA THR A 147 -15.51 -9.47 26.04
C THR A 147 -14.87 -10.83 25.75
N GLU A 148 -14.51 -11.09 24.49
CA GLU A 148 -13.80 -12.32 24.10
C GLU A 148 -12.47 -12.48 24.85
N ILE A 149 -11.69 -11.39 24.99
CA ILE A 149 -10.44 -11.41 25.76
C ILE A 149 -10.70 -11.73 27.23
N ARG A 150 -11.73 -11.15 27.86
CA ARG A 150 -12.10 -11.47 29.25
C ARG A 150 -12.43 -12.94 29.42
N GLU A 151 -13.25 -13.50 28.54
CA GLU A 151 -13.64 -14.92 28.58
C GLU A 151 -12.43 -15.84 28.45
N LEU A 152 -11.52 -15.54 27.52
CA LEU A 152 -10.27 -16.28 27.34
C LEU A 152 -9.42 -16.31 28.62
N VAL A 153 -9.24 -15.14 29.25
CA VAL A 153 -8.46 -15.00 30.48
C VAL A 153 -9.11 -15.72 31.66
N LEU A 154 -10.44 -15.61 31.80
CA LEU A 154 -11.20 -16.31 32.84
C LEU A 154 -11.10 -17.83 32.67
N SER A 155 -11.25 -18.32 31.43
CA SER A 155 -11.08 -19.74 31.09
C SER A 155 -9.69 -20.25 31.50
N TYR A 156 -8.63 -19.54 31.09
CA TYR A 156 -7.25 -19.85 31.47
C TYR A 156 -7.05 -19.90 32.99
N LYS A 157 -7.57 -18.91 33.73
CA LYS A 157 -7.48 -18.87 35.20
C LYS A 157 -8.20 -20.03 35.87
N ASN A 158 -9.38 -20.41 35.37
CA ASN A 158 -10.14 -21.54 35.88
C ASN A 158 -9.43 -22.87 35.60
N THR A 159 -8.84 -23.05 34.41
CA THR A 159 -8.01 -24.23 34.11
C THR A 159 -6.83 -24.35 35.08
N LEU A 160 -6.13 -23.24 35.36
CA LEU A 160 -5.04 -23.24 36.35
C LEU A 160 -5.51 -23.56 37.77
N ALA A 161 -6.69 -23.05 38.16
CA ALA A 161 -7.26 -23.33 39.47
C ALA A 161 -7.63 -24.81 39.63
N ASN A 162 -8.12 -25.45 38.58
CA ASN A 162 -8.47 -26.88 38.56
C ASN A 162 -7.27 -27.83 38.48
N LEU A 163 -6.06 -27.32 38.26
CA LEU A 163 -4.81 -28.10 38.32
C LEU A 163 -4.19 -28.15 39.72
N LYS A 164 -4.73 -27.36 40.66
CA LYS A 164 -4.30 -27.33 42.07
C LYS A 164 -5.25 -28.15 42.94
#